data_AF-T1CMV0-F1
#
_entry.id   AF-T1CMV0-F1
#
_cell.length_a   1.000
_cell.length_b   1.000
_cell.length_c   1.000
_cell.angle_alpha   90.00
_cell.angle_beta   90.00
_cell.angle_gamma   90.00
#
_symmetry.space_group_name_H-M   'P 1'
#
loop_
_entity.id
_entity.type
_entity.pdbx_description
1 polymer ?
#
loop_
_entity_poly.entity_id
_entity_poly.type
_entity_poly.pdbx_seq_one_letter_code
_entity_poly.pdbx_strand_id
1 'polypeptide(L)'
;YATGASVHEATGAAVAVGFSAGNLRPVAEELRAKFPALHIVIAGDNDKNGTGQRAALEAARTIGALVAIPTTEGRDWNEVHQVEGLGAVRAGIEAAREPDGDPRTEEGAHLSHEGGDTAVCRTSRTVAAGPTPLLRSIPPPDPFPIDALGAILGPAARAIAEVVQCPA
;
A
#
# COMPACT_ATOMS: atom_id res chain seq x y z
N TYR A 1 -8.01 8.58 -7.63
CA TYR A 1 -8.70 9.75 -7.03
C TYR A 1 -10.21 9.50 -6.95
N ALA A 2 -10.90 9.17 -8.05
CA ALA A 2 -12.35 8.94 -8.08
C ALA A 2 -12.88 7.97 -7.00
N THR A 3 -12.17 6.85 -6.77
CA THR A 3 -12.46 5.88 -5.69
C THR A 3 -12.51 6.54 -4.31
N GLY A 4 -11.49 7.32 -3.97
CA GLY A 4 -11.41 8.02 -2.68
C GLY A 4 -12.48 9.10 -2.52
N ALA A 5 -12.81 9.81 -3.61
CA ALA A 5 -13.89 10.80 -3.60
C ALA A 5 -15.25 10.14 -3.32
N SER A 6 -15.56 9.02 -3.99
CA SER A 6 -16.80 8.28 -3.77
C SER A 6 -16.93 7.77 -2.33
N VAL A 7 -15.84 7.29 -1.73
CA VAL A 7 -15.81 6.86 -0.32
C VAL A 7 -16.02 8.06 0.61
N HIS A 8 -15.37 9.20 0.35
CA HIS A 8 -15.55 10.42 1.13
C HIS A 8 -16.99 10.94 1.06
N GLU A 9 -17.58 11.01 -0.13
CA GLU A 9 -18.96 11.45 -0.33
C GLU A 9 -19.97 10.51 0.35
N ALA A 10 -19.71 9.20 0.35
CA ALA A 10 -20.60 8.22 0.96
C ALA A 10 -20.55 8.20 2.49
N THR A 11 -19.39 8.50 3.09
CA THR A 11 -19.15 8.30 4.54
C THR A 11 -18.91 9.58 5.33
N GLY A 12 -18.47 10.65 4.66
CA GLY A 12 -17.95 11.86 5.29
C GLY A 12 -16.60 11.69 6.00
N ALA A 13 -15.98 10.50 5.93
CA ALA A 13 -14.72 10.21 6.62
C ALA A 13 -13.53 10.89 5.94
N ALA A 14 -12.46 11.16 6.69
CA ALA A 14 -11.20 11.60 6.10
C ALA A 14 -10.60 10.47 5.25
N VAL A 15 -10.24 10.78 3.99
CA VAL A 15 -9.71 9.80 3.04
C VAL A 15 -8.30 10.17 2.62
N ALA A 16 -7.39 9.21 2.69
CA ALA A 16 -6.08 9.27 2.04
C ALA A 16 -6.08 8.30 0.85
N VAL A 17 -5.49 8.72 -0.26
CA VAL A 17 -5.49 7.94 -1.51
C VAL A 17 -4.09 7.41 -1.79
N GLY A 18 -3.96 6.09 -1.83
CA GLY A 18 -2.81 5.44 -2.47
C GLY A 18 -2.99 5.51 -3.99
N PHE A 19 -2.13 6.24 -4.69
CA PHE A 19 -2.22 6.39 -6.16
C PHE A 19 -2.06 5.08 -6.95
N SER A 20 -1.53 4.04 -6.32
CA SER A 20 -1.42 2.70 -6.88
C SER A 20 -1.54 1.66 -5.77
N ALA A 21 -1.83 0.41 -6.15
CA ALA A 21 -1.91 -0.71 -5.20
C ALA A 21 -0.62 -0.86 -4.36
N GLY A 22 0.55 -0.66 -4.98
CA GLY A 22 1.84 -0.71 -4.28
C GLY A 22 2.05 0.39 -3.25
N ASN A 23 1.27 1.48 -3.30
CA ASN A 23 1.37 2.60 -2.37
C ASN A 23 0.42 2.48 -1.16
N LEU A 24 -0.49 1.50 -1.15
CA LEU A 24 -1.45 1.33 -0.04
C LEU A 24 -0.75 1.08 1.29
N ARG A 25 0.24 0.16 1.33
CA ARG A 25 0.94 -0.18 2.57
C ARG A 25 1.79 0.99 3.11
N PRO A 26 2.70 1.61 2.33
CA PRO A 26 3.50 2.73 2.85
C PRO A 26 2.65 3.89 3.38
N VAL A 27 1.54 4.23 2.70
CA VAL A 27 0.62 5.28 3.16
C VAL A 27 -0.09 4.86 4.46
N ALA A 28 -0.53 3.61 4.55
CA ALA A 28 -1.19 3.09 5.75
C ALA A 28 -0.26 3.10 6.97
N GLU A 29 1.00 2.67 6.79
CA GLU A 29 2.03 2.68 7.84
C GLU A 29 2.28 4.10 8.35
N GLU A 30 2.46 5.07 7.45
CA GLU A 30 2.66 6.48 7.81
C GLU A 30 1.46 7.08 8.56
N LEU A 31 0.24 6.76 8.14
CA LEU A 31 -0.97 7.21 8.83
C LEU A 31 -1.10 6.59 10.22
N ARG A 32 -0.82 5.30 10.36
CA ARG A 32 -0.84 4.61 11.66
C ARG A 32 0.21 5.17 12.61
N ALA A 33 1.42 5.48 12.11
CA ALA A 33 2.48 6.09 12.90
C ALA A 33 2.08 7.48 13.43
N LYS A 34 1.43 8.30 12.60
CA LYS A 34 0.97 9.65 12.98
C LYS A 34 -0.26 9.62 13.87
N PHE A 35 -1.16 8.65 13.67
CA PHE A 35 -2.42 8.53 14.41
C PHE A 35 -2.62 7.10 14.97
N PRO A 36 -1.89 6.73 16.04
CA PRO A 36 -1.88 5.34 16.52
C PRO A 36 -3.26 4.81 16.92
N ALA A 37 -4.11 5.66 17.49
CA ALA A 37 -5.43 5.28 18.00
C ALA A 37 -6.57 5.43 16.95
N LEU A 38 -6.29 5.90 15.74
CA LEU A 38 -7.33 6.15 14.76
C LEU A 38 -7.92 4.83 14.24
N HIS A 39 -9.23 4.76 14.08
CA HIS A 39 -9.84 3.63 13.39
C HIS A 39 -9.60 3.77 11.88
N ILE A 40 -8.86 2.83 11.30
CA ILE A 40 -8.47 2.87 9.89
C ILE A 40 -9.14 1.72 9.16
N VAL A 41 -9.75 2.04 8.02
CA VAL A 41 -10.29 1.08 7.06
C VAL A 41 -9.49 1.22 5.76
N ILE A 42 -8.94 0.12 5.28
CA ILE A 42 -8.26 0.04 3.99
C ILE A 42 -9.28 -0.35 2.94
N ALA A 43 -9.67 0.61 2.10
CA ALA A 43 -10.53 0.38 0.94
C ALA A 43 -9.68 -0.05 -0.26
N GLY A 44 -9.90 -1.28 -0.74
CA GLY A 44 -9.24 -1.82 -1.93
C GLY A 44 -10.21 -2.13 -3.07
N ASP A 45 -9.66 -2.39 -4.25
CA ASP A 45 -10.42 -2.74 -5.45
C ASP A 45 -10.56 -4.27 -5.57
N ASN A 46 -11.67 -4.73 -6.16
CA ASN A 46 -11.89 -6.16 -6.41
C ASN A 46 -11.38 -6.53 -7.80
N ASP A 47 -10.07 -6.40 -8.04
CA ASP A 47 -9.47 -6.68 -9.34
C ASP A 47 -9.57 -8.16 -9.75
N LYS A 48 -9.85 -8.44 -11.03
CA LYS A 48 -9.85 -9.82 -11.57
C LYS A 48 -8.52 -10.56 -11.38
N ASN A 49 -7.42 -9.82 -11.33
CA ASN A 49 -6.07 -10.39 -11.14
C ASN A 49 -5.66 -10.49 -9.65
N GLY A 50 -6.52 -10.07 -8.71
CA GLY A 50 -6.26 -10.13 -7.28
C GLY A 50 -5.35 -9.03 -6.73
N THR A 51 -4.93 -8.04 -7.53
CA THR A 51 -3.92 -7.05 -7.14
C THR A 51 -4.43 -6.13 -6.03
N GLY A 52 -5.57 -5.45 -6.25
CA GLY A 52 -6.18 -4.55 -5.28
C GLY A 52 -6.51 -5.24 -3.96
N GLN A 53 -7.05 -6.46 -4.02
CA GLN A 53 -7.40 -7.24 -2.84
C GLN A 53 -6.16 -7.61 -2.02
N ARG A 54 -5.11 -8.15 -2.68
CA ARG A 54 -3.85 -8.50 -2.01
C ARG A 54 -3.20 -7.29 -1.37
N ALA A 55 -3.13 -6.17 -2.08
CA ALA A 55 -2.52 -4.95 -1.56
C ALA A 55 -3.28 -4.38 -0.36
N ALA A 56 -4.62 -4.36 -0.43
CA ALA A 56 -5.46 -3.90 0.67
C ALA A 56 -5.36 -4.81 1.89
N LEU A 57 -5.40 -6.14 1.70
CA LEU A 57 -5.23 -7.13 2.76
C LEU A 57 -3.85 -7.05 3.41
N GLU A 58 -2.79 -6.93 2.62
CA GLU A 58 -1.42 -6.78 3.12
C GLU A 58 -1.29 -5.52 3.97
N ALA A 59 -1.73 -4.36 3.45
CA ALA A 59 -1.70 -3.10 4.19
C ALA A 59 -2.51 -3.18 5.49
N ALA A 60 -3.73 -3.73 5.43
CA ALA A 60 -4.60 -3.87 6.60
C ALA A 60 -3.96 -4.72 7.70
N ARG A 61 -3.36 -5.87 7.33
CA ARG A 61 -2.64 -6.74 8.27
C ARG A 61 -1.44 -6.03 8.90
N THR A 62 -0.67 -5.29 8.11
CA THR A 62 0.54 -4.62 8.60
C THR A 62 0.24 -3.60 9.71
N ILE A 63 -0.89 -2.89 9.63
CA ILE A 63 -1.21 -1.81 10.57
C ILE A 63 -2.36 -2.13 11.54
N GLY A 64 -2.84 -3.39 11.55
CA GLY A 64 -4.00 -3.81 12.35
C GLY A 64 -5.26 -3.01 12.02
N ALA A 65 -5.56 -2.84 10.73
CA ALA A 65 -6.73 -2.13 10.24
C ALA A 65 -7.78 -3.09 9.66
N LEU A 66 -9.01 -2.59 9.48
CA LEU A 66 -10.05 -3.31 8.75
C LEU A 66 -9.84 -3.16 7.24
N VAL A 67 -10.43 -4.06 6.47
CA VAL A 67 -10.41 -4.05 5.01
C VAL A 67 -11.82 -4.01 4.45
N ALA A 68 -12.03 -3.19 3.42
CA ALA A 68 -13.27 -3.13 2.66
C ALA A 68 -12.95 -3.29 1.16
N ILE A 69 -13.59 -4.26 0.52
CA ILE A 69 -13.45 -4.56 -0.91
C ILE A 69 -14.86 -4.74 -1.50
N PRO A 70 -15.17 -4.19 -2.69
CA PRO A 70 -16.44 -4.42 -3.37
C PRO A 70 -16.76 -5.90 -3.52
N THR A 71 -18.03 -6.29 -3.42
CA THR A 71 -18.45 -7.70 -3.56
C THR A 71 -18.36 -8.20 -4.99
N THR A 72 -18.54 -7.32 -5.98
CA THR A 72 -18.53 -7.67 -7.40
C THR A 72 -17.10 -7.64 -7.95
N GLU A 73 -16.67 -8.75 -8.57
CA GLU A 73 -15.37 -8.85 -9.21
C GLU A 73 -15.25 -7.87 -10.39
N GLY A 74 -14.05 -7.30 -10.54
CA GLY A 74 -13.70 -6.32 -11.54
C GLY A 74 -14.11 -4.90 -11.20
N ARG A 75 -14.64 -4.64 -10.00
CA ARG A 75 -15.12 -3.31 -9.60
C ARG A 75 -14.25 -2.63 -8.56
N ASP A 76 -14.15 -1.31 -8.70
CA ASP A 76 -13.70 -0.38 -7.67
C ASP A 76 -14.91 0.27 -6.96
N TRP A 77 -14.65 1.06 -5.91
CA TRP A 77 -15.71 1.76 -5.18
C TRP A 77 -16.40 2.87 -5.98
N ASN A 78 -15.75 3.43 -7.00
CA ASN A 78 -16.35 4.44 -7.85
C ASN A 78 -17.36 3.81 -8.83
N GLU A 79 -17.09 2.62 -9.34
CA GLU A 79 -18.05 1.87 -10.15
C GLU A 79 -19.24 1.41 -9.32
N VAL A 80 -19.04 0.99 -8.06
CA VAL A 80 -20.14 0.74 -7.12
C VAL A 80 -20.98 2.00 -6.91
N HIS A 81 -20.34 3.16 -6.71
CA HIS A 81 -21.06 4.44 -6.62
C HIS A 81 -21.89 4.71 -7.89
N GLN A 82 -21.31 4.56 -9.07
CA GLN A 82 -22.00 4.88 -10.33
C GLN A 82 -23.17 3.94 -10.63
N VAL A 83 -23.06 2.66 -10.27
CA VAL A 83 -24.08 1.65 -10.59
C VAL A 83 -25.15 1.52 -9.49
N GLU A 84 -24.74 1.57 -8.22
CA GLU A 84 -25.58 1.23 -7.07
C GLU A 84 -25.82 2.42 -6.12
N GLY A 85 -25.08 3.52 -6.30
CA GLY A 85 -25.21 4.75 -5.53
C GLY A 85 -24.36 4.80 -4.26
N LEU A 86 -24.33 5.98 -3.62
CA LEU A 86 -23.56 6.23 -2.40
C LEU A 86 -23.97 5.34 -1.21
N GLY A 87 -25.23 4.94 -1.14
CA GLY A 87 -25.72 4.06 -0.06
C GLY A 87 -25.03 2.69 -0.05
N ALA A 88 -24.79 2.12 -1.24
CA ALA A 88 -24.09 0.85 -1.39
C ALA A 88 -22.61 0.98 -0.99
N VAL A 89 -21.95 2.08 -1.38
CA VAL A 89 -20.58 2.37 -0.95
C VAL A 89 -20.50 2.50 0.56
N ARG A 90 -21.39 3.29 1.18
CA ARG A 90 -21.45 3.48 2.64
C ARG A 90 -21.61 2.14 3.36
N ALA A 91 -22.59 1.33 2.95
CA ALA A 91 -22.83 0.02 3.54
C ALA A 91 -21.62 -0.92 3.39
N GLY A 92 -20.95 -0.90 2.23
CA GLY A 92 -19.76 -1.71 1.99
C GLY A 92 -18.56 -1.31 2.85
N ILE A 93 -18.36 -0.01 3.05
CA ILE A 93 -17.29 0.51 3.92
C ILE A 93 -17.60 0.27 5.40
N GLU A 94 -18.86 0.42 5.83
CA GLU A 94 -19.28 0.13 7.21
C GLU A 94 -19.21 -1.36 7.54
N ALA A 95 -19.37 -2.24 6.54
CA ALA A 95 -19.19 -3.68 6.66
C ALA A 95 -17.72 -4.13 6.53
N ALA A 96 -16.75 -3.20 6.66
CA ALA A 96 -15.33 -3.54 6.69
C ALA A 96 -15.05 -4.60 7.76
N ARG A 97 -14.18 -5.55 7.41
CA ARG A 97 -13.86 -6.71 8.25
C ARG A 97 -12.39 -6.78 8.58
N GLU A 98 -12.03 -7.55 9.61
CA GLU A 98 -10.64 -7.88 9.84
C GLU A 98 -10.11 -8.69 8.63
N PRO A 99 -8.88 -8.41 8.17
CA PRO A 99 -8.27 -9.23 7.13
C PRO A 99 -8.05 -10.63 7.73
N ASP A 100 -8.59 -11.66 7.08
CA ASP A 100 -8.48 -13.04 7.57
C ASP A 100 -7.02 -13.36 7.96
N GLY A 101 -6.87 -14.06 9.09
CA GLY A 101 -5.57 -14.43 9.65
C GLY A 101 -4.67 -15.12 8.62
N ASP A 102 -3.37 -14.81 8.67
CA ASP A 102 -2.39 -15.44 7.78
C ASP A 102 -2.40 -16.96 8.00
N PRO A 103 -2.61 -17.81 6.96
CA PRO A 103 -2.45 -19.26 7.08
C PRO A 103 -1.02 -19.70 7.46
N ARG A 104 -0.06 -18.76 7.57
CA ARG A 104 1.31 -19.00 8.00
C ARG A 104 1.55 -18.79 9.50
N THR A 105 0.53 -18.52 10.32
CA THR A 105 0.69 -18.32 11.79
C THR A 105 0.33 -19.55 12.62
N GLU A 106 0.60 -20.75 12.11
CA GLU A 106 0.45 -22.03 12.83
C GLU A 106 1.81 -22.74 12.94
N GLU A 107 2.87 -22.04 13.34
CA GLU A 107 4.10 -22.71 13.79
C GLU A 107 4.84 -21.81 14.78
N GLY A 108 4.69 -22.12 16.07
CA GLY A 108 5.62 -21.64 17.10
C GLY A 108 5.00 -21.04 18.36
N ALA A 109 4.09 -21.75 19.06
CA ALA A 109 3.95 -21.59 20.51
C ALA A 109 3.12 -22.70 21.16
N HIS A 110 3.74 -23.85 21.45
CA HIS A 110 3.35 -24.66 22.62
C HIS A 110 4.58 -25.41 23.17
N LEU A 111 5.05 -24.99 24.35
CA LEU A 111 6.10 -25.64 25.11
C LEU A 111 5.50 -26.36 26.32
N SER A 112 5.64 -27.69 26.39
CA SER A 112 5.94 -28.53 27.57
C SER A 112 6.11 -29.97 27.03
N HIS A 113 6.99 -30.88 27.47
CA HIS A 113 7.74 -31.07 28.71
C HIS A 113 8.84 -32.16 28.46
N GLU A 114 9.97 -32.02 29.17
CA GLU A 114 10.98 -33.03 29.60
C GLU A 114 12.00 -33.67 28.64
N GLY A 115 13.26 -33.63 29.10
CA GLY A 115 14.17 -34.77 29.00
C GLY A 115 15.47 -34.59 28.20
N GLY A 116 16.54 -34.20 28.89
CA GLY A 116 17.84 -34.86 28.80
C GLY A 116 18.67 -34.83 27.50
N ASP A 117 19.87 -34.27 27.67
CA ASP A 117 21.15 -34.72 27.12
C ASP A 117 21.79 -33.91 25.98
N THR A 118 23.10 -33.84 26.14
CA THR A 118 24.08 -32.89 25.68
C THR A 118 24.44 -33.12 24.21
N ALA A 119 24.28 -32.10 23.36
CA ALA A 119 25.02 -32.03 22.09
C ALA A 119 25.16 -30.57 21.64
N VAL A 120 26.39 -30.06 21.74
CA VAL A 120 26.84 -28.84 21.09
C VAL A 120 26.67 -29.00 19.58
N CYS A 121 25.89 -28.13 18.95
CA CYS A 121 26.02 -27.86 17.53
C CYS A 121 25.83 -26.37 17.27
N ARG A 122 26.96 -25.64 17.22
CA ARG A 122 27.04 -24.33 16.58
C ARG A 122 26.70 -24.54 15.11
N THR A 123 25.54 -24.09 14.67
CA THR A 123 25.30 -23.82 13.25
C THR A 123 24.97 -22.35 13.08
N SER A 124 25.93 -21.67 12.46
CA SER A 124 25.83 -20.30 12.01
C SER A 124 24.56 -20.12 11.17
N ARG A 125 23.70 -19.19 11.58
CA ARG A 125 22.52 -18.79 10.82
C ARG A 125 23.00 -18.00 9.60
N THR A 126 23.32 -18.69 8.51
CA THR A 126 23.57 -18.03 7.22
C THR A 126 22.23 -17.61 6.66
N VAL A 127 21.91 -16.32 6.82
CA VAL A 127 20.82 -15.68 6.11
C VAL A 127 21.16 -15.74 4.62
N ALA A 128 20.45 -16.57 3.86
CA ALA A 128 20.58 -16.58 2.42
C ALA A 128 20.11 -15.22 1.90
N ALA A 129 21.06 -14.37 1.49
CA ALA A 129 20.77 -13.11 0.85
C ALA A 129 19.92 -13.38 -0.40
N GLY A 130 18.77 -12.70 -0.52
CA GLY A 130 17.93 -12.77 -1.71
C GLY A 130 18.71 -12.40 -2.98
N PRO A 131 18.18 -12.73 -4.18
CA PRO A 131 18.88 -12.44 -5.43
C PRO A 131 19.21 -10.95 -5.52
N THR A 132 20.49 -10.63 -5.58
CA THR A 132 20.95 -9.25 -5.70
C THR A 132 20.61 -8.75 -7.10
N PRO A 133 19.81 -7.68 -7.23
CA PRO A 133 19.48 -7.13 -8.55
C PRO A 133 20.75 -6.67 -9.24
N LEU A 134 20.95 -7.13 -10.47
CA LEU A 134 22.05 -6.72 -11.32
C LEU A 134 21.80 -5.30 -11.83
N LEU A 135 22.20 -4.30 -11.03
CA LEU A 135 22.23 -2.92 -11.47
C LEU A 135 23.42 -2.72 -12.41
N ARG A 136 23.15 -2.40 -13.67
CA ARG A 136 24.16 -1.81 -14.54
C ARG A 136 24.35 -0.37 -14.12
N SER A 137 25.60 0.09 -14.00
CA SER A 137 25.87 1.52 -13.82
C SER A 137 25.38 2.24 -15.07
N ILE A 138 24.39 3.10 -14.91
CA ILE A 138 23.90 3.98 -15.98
C ILE A 138 24.68 5.30 -15.83
N PRO A 139 25.27 5.85 -16.91
CA PRO A 139 25.87 7.17 -16.85
C PRO A 139 24.81 8.21 -16.44
N PRO A 140 25.23 9.31 -15.79
CA PRO A 140 24.28 10.38 -15.46
C PRO A 140 23.57 10.86 -16.73
N PRO A 141 22.25 11.11 -16.67
CA PRO A 141 21.51 11.58 -17.83
C PRO A 141 22.01 12.98 -18.24
N ASP A 142 22.00 13.26 -19.53
CA ASP A 142 22.29 14.59 -20.04
C ASP A 142 21.28 15.61 -19.47
N PRO A 143 21.68 16.86 -19.19
CA PRO A 143 20.78 17.89 -18.71
C PRO A 143 19.64 18.14 -19.71
N PHE A 144 18.44 18.38 -19.19
CA PHE A 144 17.30 18.70 -20.04
C PHE A 144 17.50 20.04 -20.77
N PRO A 145 17.26 20.13 -22.10
CA PRO A 145 17.51 21.35 -22.86
C PRO A 145 16.36 22.36 -22.67
N ILE A 146 16.44 23.17 -21.62
CA ILE A 146 15.42 24.19 -21.27
C ILE A 146 15.16 25.18 -22.42
N ASP A 147 16.20 25.50 -23.20
CA ASP A 147 16.08 26.45 -24.32
C ASP A 147 15.19 25.92 -25.47
N ALA A 148 15.04 24.60 -25.59
CA ALA A 148 14.16 23.97 -26.58
C ALA A 148 12.67 24.22 -26.30
N LEU A 149 12.32 24.66 -25.08
CA LEU A 149 10.94 24.96 -24.68
C LEU A 149 10.48 26.37 -25.10
N GLY A 150 11.39 27.19 -25.64
CA GLY A 150 11.08 28.54 -26.11
C GLY A 150 10.69 29.50 -24.99
N ALA A 151 10.26 30.71 -25.38
CA ALA A 151 10.09 31.83 -24.46
C ALA A 151 8.94 31.68 -23.45
N ILE A 152 7.97 30.81 -23.72
CA ILE A 152 6.79 30.62 -22.86
C ILE A 152 7.06 29.56 -21.79
N LEU A 153 7.58 28.40 -22.20
CA LEU A 153 7.73 27.25 -21.30
C LEU A 153 9.12 27.16 -20.67
N GLY A 154 10.15 27.74 -21.29
CA GLY A 154 11.52 27.76 -20.76
C GLY A 154 11.63 28.38 -19.37
N PRO A 155 11.07 29.59 -19.11
CA PRO A 155 11.14 30.20 -17.79
C PRO A 155 10.46 29.37 -16.69
N ALA A 156 9.33 28.74 -17.00
CA ALA A 156 8.60 27.90 -16.05
C ALA A 156 9.37 26.62 -15.70
N ALA A 157 9.95 25.96 -16.72
CA ALA A 157 10.75 24.76 -16.51
C ALA A 157 12.01 25.05 -15.67
N ARG A 158 12.65 26.21 -15.86
CA ARG A 158 13.80 26.64 -15.05
C ARG A 158 13.42 26.85 -13.58
N ALA A 159 12.31 27.54 -13.32
CA ALA A 159 11.85 27.80 -11.96
C ALA A 159 11.53 26.50 -11.19
N ILE A 160 10.93 25.51 -11.84
CA ILE A 160 10.65 24.21 -11.22
C ILE A 160 11.95 23.46 -10.92
N ALA A 161 12.89 23.44 -11.88
CA ALA A 161 14.17 22.77 -11.69
C ALA A 161 14.94 23.38 -10.50
N GLU A 162 14.96 24.70 -10.33
CA GLU A 162 15.68 25.35 -9.20
C GLU A 162 15.09 25.00 -7.83
N VAL A 163 13.78 24.77 -7.75
CA VAL A 163 13.07 24.47 -6.49
C VAL A 163 13.10 22.98 -6.15
N VAL A 164 12.97 22.13 -7.17
CA VAL A 164 12.88 20.68 -7.02
C VAL A 164 14.18 20.06 -7.49
N GLN A 165 15.16 20.01 -6.58
CA GLN A 165 16.38 19.24 -6.78
C GLN A 165 16.30 17.94 -5.98
N CYS A 166 16.58 16.81 -6.64
CA CYS A 166 16.81 15.56 -5.93
C CYS A 166 18.13 15.68 -5.16
N PRO A 167 18.19 15.28 -3.88
CA PRO A 167 19.47 15.20 -3.17
C PRO A 167 20.43 14.24 -3.89
N ALA A 168 21.70 14.63 -3.92
CA ALA A 168 22.79 13.89 -4.56
C ALA A 168 23.09 12.54 -3.89
#